data_AF-A0A5N3P8V3-F1
#
_entry.id   AF-A0A5N3P8V3-F1
#
_cell.length_a   1.000
_cell.length_b   1.000
_cell.length_c   1.000
_cell.angle_alpha   90.00
_cell.angle_beta   90.00
_cell.angle_gamma   90.00
#
_symmetry.space_group_name_H-M   'P 1'
#
loop_
_entity.id
_entity.type
_entity.pdbx_description
1 polymer ?
#
loop_
_entity_poly.entity_id
_entity_poly.type
_entity_poly.pdbx_seq_one_letter_code
_entity_poly.pdbx_strand_id
1 'polypeptide(L)' 'MRMRTRKLVGTIVMLVFIGFYVLFAMAAAEGTITRAPKLLQTVFYIVLGLVWILPLLPLIRWMGKPDKT' A
#
# COMPACT_ATOMS: atom_id res chain seq x y z
N MET A 1 9.38 -8.16 21.12
CA MET A 1 8.01 -8.71 20.94
C MET A 1 8.12 -10.06 20.27
N ARG A 2 7.41 -11.11 20.75
CA ARG A 2 7.45 -12.45 20.13
C ARG A 2 7.12 -12.35 18.63
N MET A 3 7.92 -13.02 17.79
CA MET A 3 7.78 -13.11 16.33
C MET A 3 6.33 -13.35 15.82
N ARG A 4 5.53 -14.12 16.56
CA ARG A 4 4.11 -14.38 16.23
C ARG A 4 3.23 -13.11 16.26
N THR A 5 3.44 -12.23 17.24
CA THR A 5 2.68 -10.97 17.38
C THR A 5 3.07 -9.98 16.28
N ARG A 6 4.37 -9.90 15.94
CA ARG A 6 4.87 -9.07 14.82
C ARG A 6 4.27 -9.49 13.47
N LYS A 7 4.12 -10.80 13.23
CA LYS A 7 3.44 -11.31 12.04
C LYS A 7 1.96 -10.94 12.00
N LEU A 8 1.21 -11.13 13.09
CA LEU A 8 -0.22 -10.78 13.14
C LEU A 8 -0.46 -9.29 12.91
N VAL A 9 0.30 -8.43 13.60
CA VAL A 9 0.19 -6.98 13.44
C VAL A 9 0.58 -6.57 12.02
N GLY A 10 1.66 -7.13 11.47
CA GLY A 10 2.06 -6.88 10.08
C GLY A 10 0.97 -7.24 9.07
N THR A 11 0.32 -8.39 9.22
CA THR A 11 -0.79 -8.80 8.36
C THR A 11 -2.00 -7.86 8.47
N ILE A 12 -2.39 -7.47 9.69
CA ILE A 12 -3.52 -6.55 9.91
C ILE A 12 -3.23 -5.19 9.28
N VAL A 13 -2.04 -4.63 9.51
CA VAL A 13 -1.61 -3.36 8.91
C VAL A 13 -1.63 -3.46 7.38
N MET A 14 -1.15 -4.57 6.82
CA MET A 14 -1.17 -4.79 5.37
C MET A 14 -2.60 -4.83 4.80
N LEU A 15 -3.52 -5.50 5.47
CA LEU A 15 -4.93 -5.57 5.07
C LEU A 15 -5.62 -4.20 5.13
N VAL A 16 -5.44 -3.48 6.23
CA VAL A 16 -5.99 -2.13 6.39
C VAL A 16 -5.41 -1.19 5.34
N PHE A 17 -4.10 -1.24 5.13
CA PHE A 17 -3.41 -0.43 4.14
C PHE A 17 -3.97 -0.69 2.72
N ILE A 18 -4.13 -1.96 2.33
CA ILE A 18 -4.72 -2.33 1.03
C ILE A 18 -6.17 -1.83 0.95
N GLY A 19 -6.98 -1.97 2.01
CA GLY A 19 -8.37 -1.52 2.03
C GLY A 19 -8.49 -0.01 1.77
N PHE A 20 -7.74 0.81 2.51
CA PHE A 20 -7.69 2.25 2.28
C PHE A 20 -7.13 2.61 0.91
N TYR A 21 -6.11 1.89 0.46
CA TYR A 21 -5.46 2.14 -0.82
C TYR A 21 -6.39 1.88 -2.01
N VAL A 22 -7.16 0.79 -2.00
CA VAL A 22 -8.12 0.48 -3.07
C VAL A 22 -9.25 1.50 -3.12
N LEU A 23 -9.76 1.94 -1.96
CA LEU A 23 -10.75 3.03 -1.90
C LEU A 23 -10.19 4.33 -2.49
N PHE A 24 -8.94 4.66 -2.17
CA PHE A 24 -8.28 5.84 -2.73
C PHE A 24 -8.03 5.70 -4.25
N ALA A 25 -7.67 4.50 -4.71
CA ALA A 25 -7.50 4.21 -6.14
C ALA A 25 -8.81 4.31 -6.92
N MET A 26 -9.91 3.81 -6.36
CA MET A 26 -11.26 3.93 -6.93
C MET A 26 -11.70 5.40 -6.97
N ALA A 27 -11.51 6.15 -5.88
CA ALA A 27 -11.83 7.58 -5.85
C ALA A 27 -10.98 8.40 -6.83
N ALA A 28 -9.68 8.08 -6.95
CA ALA A 28 -8.78 8.72 -7.91
C ALA A 28 -9.17 8.39 -9.36
N ALA A 29 -9.59 7.15 -9.61
CA ALA A 29 -10.13 6.71 -10.89
C ALA A 29 -11.42 7.48 -11.22
N GLU A 30 -12.43 7.49 -10.34
CA GLU A 30 -13.70 8.12 -10.67
C GLU A 30 -13.64 9.66 -10.73
N GLY A 31 -12.87 10.31 -9.87
CA GLY A 31 -12.79 11.78 -9.82
C GLY A 31 -12.01 12.42 -10.97
N THR A 32 -11.06 11.68 -11.58
CA THR A 32 -10.14 12.23 -12.59
C THR A 32 -10.48 11.77 -14.02
N ILE A 33 -11.00 10.55 -14.19
CA ILE A 33 -11.16 9.91 -15.51
C ILE A 33 -12.26 10.56 -16.35
N THR A 34 -13.30 11.14 -15.74
CA THR A 34 -14.45 11.65 -16.50
C THR A 34 -14.20 13.02 -17.12
N ARG A 35 -13.14 13.76 -16.71
CA ARG A 35 -12.87 15.12 -17.22
C ARG A 35 -11.42 15.40 -17.65
N ALA A 36 -10.43 14.57 -17.29
CA ALA A 36 -9.02 14.85 -17.57
C ALA A 36 -8.42 13.95 -18.68
N PRO A 37 -7.37 14.41 -19.39
CA PRO A 37 -6.72 13.65 -20.45
C PRO A 37 -6.05 12.36 -19.92
N LYS A 38 -6.13 11.27 -20.71
CA LYS A 38 -5.60 9.92 -20.40
C LYS A 38 -4.15 9.90 -19.88
N LEU A 39 -3.32 10.85 -20.29
CA LEU A 39 -1.93 10.97 -19.80
C LEU A 39 -1.86 11.19 -18.28
N LEU A 40 -2.72 12.04 -17.74
CA LEU A 40 -2.72 12.33 -16.30
C LEU A 40 -3.21 11.11 -15.52
N GLN A 41 -4.19 10.39 -16.06
CA GLN A 41 -4.67 9.12 -15.52
C GLN A 41 -3.53 8.09 -15.44
N THR A 42 -2.74 7.92 -16.50
CA THR A 42 -1.59 7.00 -16.51
C THR A 42 -0.53 7.39 -15.47
N VAL A 43 -0.17 8.68 -15.38
CA VAL A 43 0.79 9.15 -14.37
C VAL A 43 0.26 8.92 -12.96
N PHE A 44 -1.01 9.19 -12.71
CA PHE A 44 -1.62 8.92 -11.40
C PHE A 44 -1.59 7.44 -11.05
N TYR A 45 -1.93 6.53 -11.98
CA TYR A 45 -1.83 5.09 -11.72
C TYR A 45 -0.39 4.64 -11.46
N ILE A 46 0.59 5.18 -12.17
CA ILE A 46 2.02 4.90 -11.93
C ILE A 46 2.42 5.39 -10.54
N VAL A 47 2.07 6.63 -10.19
CA VAL A 47 2.40 7.21 -8.88
C VAL A 47 1.70 6.44 -7.76
N LEU A 48 0.42 6.09 -7.91
CA LEU A 48 -0.28 5.24 -6.95
C LEU A 48 0.46 3.90 -6.79
N GLY A 49 0.73 3.24 -7.93
CA GLY A 49 1.45 1.98 -8.02
C GLY A 49 2.91 2.03 -7.57
N LEU A 50 3.48 3.20 -7.33
CA LEU A 50 4.80 3.37 -6.69
C LEU A 50 4.67 3.74 -5.21
N VAL A 51 3.69 4.56 -4.87
CA VAL A 51 3.43 5.01 -3.49
C VAL A 51 3.13 3.85 -2.56
N TRP A 52 2.44 2.79 -3.01
CA TRP A 52 2.17 1.61 -2.16
C TRP A 52 3.40 0.73 -1.89
N ILE A 53 4.47 0.84 -2.68
CA ILE A 53 5.72 0.06 -2.48
C ILE A 53 6.52 0.60 -1.28
N LEU A 54 6.53 1.93 -1.14
CA LEU A 54 7.21 2.66 -0.06
C LEU A 54 6.85 2.17 1.35
N PRO A 55 5.56 1.98 1.71
CA PRO A 55 5.16 1.43 3.00
C PRO A 55 5.29 -0.10 3.09
N LEU A 56 5.20 -0.84 1.97
CA LEU A 56 5.33 -2.30 1.97
C LEU A 56 6.76 -2.75 2.33
N LEU A 57 7.78 -2.11 1.76
CA LEU A 57 9.19 -2.44 1.99
C LEU A 57 9.61 -2.47 3.48
N PRO A 58 9.41 -1.38 4.27
CA PRO A 58 9.74 -1.38 5.69
C PRO A 58 8.85 -2.31 6.51
N LEU A 59 7.58 -2.48 6.12
CA LEU A 59 6.66 -3.40 6.80
C LEU A 59 7.09 -4.87 6.65
N ILE A 60 7.42 -5.29 5.43
CA ILE A 60 7.92 -6.66 5.13
C ILE A 60 9.27 -6.87 5.80
N ARG A 61 10.18 -5.89 5.73
CA ARG A 61 11.49 -5.96 6.41
C ARG A 61 11.34 -6.04 7.93
N TRP A 62 10.31 -5.39 8.49
CA TRP A 62 9.96 -5.48 9.90
C TRP A 62 9.26 -6.80 10.25
N MET A 63 8.50 -7.43 9.37
CA MET A 63 7.95 -8.78 9.60
C MET A 63 9.02 -9.87 9.49
N GLY A 64 9.95 -9.73 8.54
CA GLY A 64 10.98 -10.71 8.23
C GLY A 64 12.24 -10.62 9.09
N LYS A 65 12.43 -9.53 9.85
CA LYS A 65 13.60 -9.37 10.73
C LYS A 65 13.67 -10.55 11.73
N PRO A 66 14.71 -11.40 11.69
CA PRO A 66 14.88 -12.46 12.67
C PRO A 66 15.00 -11.83 14.07
N ASP A 67 14.33 -12.40 15.07
CA ASP A 67 14.65 -12.06 16.45
C ASP A 67 16.10 -12.50 16.69
N LYS A 68 16.97 -11.58 17.11
CA LYS A 68 18.37 -11.89 17.45
C LYS A 68 18.35 -12.88 18.62
N THR A 69 18.55 -14.15 18.32
CA THR A 69 19.17 -15.14 19.23
C THR A 69 20.64 -15.18 18.93
#